data_AF-A0A535CB23-F1
#
_entry.id   AF-A0A535CB23-F1
#
_cell.length_a   1.000
_cell.length_b   1.000
_cell.length_c   1.000
_cell.angle_alpha   90.00
_cell.angle_beta   90.00
_cell.angle_gamma   90.00
#
_symmetry.space_group_name_H-M   'P 1'
#
loop_
_entity.id
_entity.type
_entity.pdbx_description
1 polymer ?
#
loop_
_entity_poly.entity_id
_entity_poly.type
_entity_poly.pdbx_seq_one_letter_code
_entity_poly.pdbx_strand_id
1 'polypeptide(L)' 'MADEKLIRDRAGSYHTEDGRFAVENDGRWNVRDDEEHDDLGLPRVLGPFATLDAARLAIAEARARRVVKLAKKRR' A
#
# COMPACT_ATOMS: atom_id res chain seq x y z
N MET A 1 -12.41 10.60 1.55
CA MET A 1 -11.74 9.58 0.72
C MET A 1 -10.27 9.98 0.69
N ALA A 2 -9.37 9.15 1.22
CA ALA A 2 -7.97 9.52 1.34
C ALA A 2 -7.36 9.57 -0.08
N ASP A 3 -7.11 10.78 -0.59
CA ASP A 3 -6.26 10.98 -1.75
C ASP A 3 -4.82 10.72 -1.30
N GLU A 4 -4.36 9.47 -1.41
CA GLU A 4 -2.97 9.15 -1.13
C GLU A 4 -2.11 9.73 -2.26
N LYS A 5 -1.23 10.66 -1.89
CA LYS A 5 -0.40 11.41 -2.85
C LYS A 5 0.71 10.50 -3.38
N LEU A 6 0.50 10.00 -4.60
CA LEU A 6 1.48 9.20 -5.34
C LEU A 6 2.40 10.11 -6.16
N ILE A 7 3.69 10.06 -5.86
CA ILE A 7 4.77 10.70 -6.59
C ILE A 7 5.30 9.69 -7.60
N ARG A 8 5.52 10.12 -8.85
CA ARG A 8 6.01 9.24 -9.92
C ARG A 8 7.54 9.20 -9.91
N ASP A 9 8.13 8.02 -9.71
CA ASP A 9 9.58 7.82 -9.91
C ASP A 9 9.93 7.62 -11.37
N ARG A 10 9.25 6.67 -12.03
CA ARG A 10 9.50 6.27 -13.41
C ARG A 10 8.21 5.93 -14.14
N ALA A 11 8.30 5.61 -15.43
CA ALA A 11 7.14 5.10 -16.15
C ALA A 11 6.65 3.79 -15.51
N GLY A 12 5.41 3.79 -15.02
CA GLY A 12 4.83 2.63 -14.36
C GLY A 12 5.25 2.42 -12.90
N SER A 13 6.09 3.27 -12.29
CA SER A 13 6.38 3.18 -10.85
C SER A 13 6.15 4.50 -10.13
N TYR A 14 5.52 4.41 -8.96
CA TYR A 14 5.15 5.50 -8.09
C TYR A 14 5.50 5.16 -6.64
N HIS A 15 5.73 6.15 -5.81
CA HIS A 15 5.84 6.00 -4.36
C HIS A 15 4.89 6.96 -3.65
N THR A 16 4.51 6.65 -2.43
CA THR A 16 3.86 7.61 -1.54
C THR A 16 4.87 8.64 -1.03
N GLU A 17 4.43 9.87 -0.74
CA GLU A 17 5.30 10.94 -0.22
C GLU A 17 6.14 10.53 1.01
N ASP A 18 5.60 9.67 1.87
CA ASP A 18 6.28 9.13 3.05
C ASP A 18 7.33 8.04 2.73
N GLY A 19 7.43 7.62 1.46
CA GLY A 19 8.32 6.55 1.01
C GLY A 19 7.89 5.14 1.41
N ARG A 20 6.83 4.98 2.21
CA ARG A 20 6.37 3.69 2.74
C ARG A 20 5.85 2.71 1.68
N PHE A 21 5.02 3.20 0.76
CA PHE A 21 4.41 2.36 -0.26
C PHE A 21 5.03 2.65 -1.62
N ALA A 22 5.42 1.59 -2.32
CA ALA A 22 5.81 1.63 -3.72
C ALA A 22 4.72 0.96 -4.58
N VAL A 23 4.33 1.61 -5.66
CA VAL A 23 3.36 1.10 -6.64
C VAL A 23 4.10 0.88 -7.95
N GLU A 24 4.05 -0.34 -8.47
CA GLU A 24 4.72 -0.71 -9.71
C GLU A 24 3.77 -1.36 -10.69
N ASN A 25 3.98 -1.09 -11.98
CA ASN A 25 3.23 -1.62 -13.09
C ASN A 25 4.15 -2.45 -13.98
N ASP A 26 4.01 -3.76 -13.88
CA ASP A 26 4.71 -4.75 -14.72
C ASP A 26 3.72 -5.48 -15.66
N GLY A 27 2.70 -4.75 -16.13
CA GLY A 27 1.53 -5.29 -16.83
C GLY A 27 0.28 -5.43 -15.95
N ARG A 28 0.46 -5.43 -14.63
CA ARG A 28 -0.58 -5.20 -13.61
C ARG A 28 -0.02 -4.33 -12.49
N TRP A 29 -0.91 -3.66 -11.77
CA TRP A 29 -0.53 -2.76 -10.67
C TRP A 29 -0.29 -3.56 -9.39
N ASN A 30 0.88 -3.44 -8.80
CA ASN A 30 1.22 -4.05 -7.52
C ASN A 30 1.62 -2.95 -6.55
N VAL A 31 1.23 -3.09 -5.29
CA VAL A 31 1.63 -2.20 -4.21
C VAL A 31 2.52 -2.98 -3.26
N ARG A 32 3.67 -2.44 -2.92
CA ARG A 32 4.58 -2.98 -1.91
C ARG A 32 4.57 -2.04 -0.72
N ASP A 33 4.26 -2.56 0.46
CA ASP A 33 4.45 -1.90 1.74
C ASP A 33 5.79 -2.37 2.30
N ASP A 34 6.75 -1.45 2.41
CA ASP A 34 8.09 -1.75 2.92
C ASP A 34 8.17 -1.62 4.46
N GLU A 35 7.14 -1.03 5.09
CA GLU A 35 7.05 -0.92 6.54
C GLU A 35 6.36 -2.13 7.19
N GLU A 36 5.35 -2.68 6.53
CA GLU A 36 4.70 -3.93 6.95
C GLU A 36 5.42 -5.14 6.35
N HIS A 37 5.91 -6.01 7.22
CA HIS A 37 6.49 -7.29 6.83
C HIS A 37 5.53 -8.42 7.20
N ASP A 38 5.39 -9.39 6.31
CA ASP A 38 4.68 -10.65 6.60
C ASP A 38 5.42 -11.51 7.64
N ASP A 39 4.82 -12.61 8.08
CA ASP A 39 5.43 -13.56 9.04
C ASP A 39 6.79 -14.13 8.59
N LEU A 40 7.15 -13.96 7.32
CA LEU A 40 8.45 -14.34 6.74
C LEU A 40 9.48 -13.19 6.73
N GLY A 41 9.15 -12.02 7.28
CA GLY A 41 10.02 -10.84 7.26
C GLY A 41 10.18 -10.22 5.87
N LEU A 42 9.25 -10.52 4.95
CA LEU A 42 9.24 -9.96 3.59
C LEU A 42 8.29 -8.77 3.52
N PRO A 43 8.64 -7.72 2.76
CA PRO A 43 7.74 -6.59 2.48
C PRO A 43 6.41 -7.08 1.94
N ARG A 44 5.32 -6.60 2.55
CA ARG A 44 3.97 -7.00 2.21
C ARG A 44 3.64 -6.49 0.81
N VAL A 45 3.30 -7.41 -0.10
CA VAL A 45 2.86 -7.04 -1.46
C VAL A 45 1.35 -7.26 -1.59
N LEU A 46 0.65 -6.23 -2.07
CA LEU A 46 -0.77 -6.22 -2.38
C LEU A 46 -0.93 -6.18 -3.91
N GLY A 47 -1.72 -7.10 -4.46
CA GLY A 47 -2.00 -7.15 -5.90
C GLY A 47 -2.11 -8.58 -6.42
N PRO A 48 -2.18 -8.77 -7.75
CA PRO A 48 -2.09 -7.74 -8.80
C PRO A 48 -3.43 -7.07 -9.11
N PHE A 49 -3.47 -5.74 -9.12
CA PHE A 49 -4.64 -4.93 -9.43
C PHE A 49 -4.73 -4.59 -10.93
N ALA A 50 -5.96 -4.51 -11.44
CA ALA A 50 -6.22 -4.14 -12.83
C ALA A 50 -6.06 -2.63 -13.10
N THR A 51 -6.26 -1.79 -12.08
CA THR A 51 -6.23 -0.33 -12.21
C THR A 51 -5.40 0.32 -11.10
N LEU A 52 -4.85 1.50 -11.40
CA LEU A 52 -4.13 2.31 -10.42
C LEU A 52 -5.03 2.75 -9.26
N ASP A 53 -6.32 2.96 -9.52
CA ASP A 53 -7.29 3.34 -8.50
C ASP A 53 -7.50 2.22 -7.46
N ALA A 54 -7.61 0.97 -7.90
CA ALA A 54 -7.66 -0.18 -7.00
C ALA A 54 -6.38 -0.31 -6.15
N ALA A 55 -5.22 -0.03 -6.74
CA ALA A 55 -3.95 0.02 -6.01
C ALA A 55 -3.94 1.14 -4.95
N ARG A 56 -4.45 2.33 -5.28
CA ARG A 56 -4.61 3.45 -4.31
C ARG A 56 -5.54 3.10 -3.16
N LEU A 57 -6.67 2.47 -3.45
CA LEU A 57 -7.61 2.01 -2.42
C LEU A 57 -6.95 0.99 -1.49
N ALA A 58 -6.15 0.08 -2.02
CA ALA A 58 -5.42 -0.91 -1.21
C ALA A 58 -4.41 -0.25 -0.26
N ILE A 59 -3.72 0.80 -0.69
CA ILE A 59 -2.83 1.59 0.19
C ILE A 59 -3.64 2.23 1.33
N ALA A 60 -4.76 2.89 0.99
CA ALA A 60 -5.61 3.53 1.99
C ALA A 60 -6.16 2.51 3.01
N GLU A 61 -6.56 1.33 2.55
CA GLU A 61 -7.01 0.23 3.41
C GLU A 61 -5.89 -0.32 4.29
N ALA A 62 -4.70 -0.58 3.74
CA ALA A 62 -3.54 -1.04 4.50
C ALA A 62 -3.16 -0.05 5.62
N ARG A 63 -3.20 1.25 5.31
CA ARG A 63 -2.97 2.31 6.28
C ARG A 63 -4.05 2.35 7.36
N ALA A 64 -5.33 2.26 6.96
CA ALA A 64 -6.45 2.20 7.89
C ALA A 64 -6.40 0.97 8.81
N ARG A 65 -5.99 -0.20 8.28
CA ARG A 65 -5.79 -1.44 9.03
C ARG A 65 -4.78 -1.28 10.17
N ARG A 66 -3.72 -0.49 9.95
CA ARG A 66 -2.73 -0.20 10.99
C ARG A 66 -3.31 0.70 12.10
N VAL A 67 -4.16 1.67 11.75
CA VAL A 67 -4.80 2.57 12.73
C VAL A 67 -5.81 1.83 13.63
N VAL A 68 -6.44 0.75 13.15
CA VAL A 68 -7.43 -0.01 13.94
C VAL A 68 -6.86 -1.10 14.86
N LYS A 69 -5.54 -1.30 14.95
CA LYS A 69 -4.96 -2.22 15.96
C LYS A 69 -5.00 -1.71 17.41
N LEU A 70 -5.68 -0.58 17.69
CA LEU A 70 -6.02 -0.15 19.05
C LEU A 70 -7.54 -0.07 19.26
N ALA A 71 -8.21 -1.22 19.32
CA ALA A 71 -9.50 -1.35 19.99
C ALA A 71 -9.56 -2.64 20.82
N LYS A 72 -8.57 -2.85 21.69
CA LYS A 72 -8.69 -3.85 22.76
C LYS A 72 -9.53 -3.28 23.89
N LYS A 73 -10.85 -3.33 23.78
CA LYS A 73 -11.71 -3.17 24.95
C LYS A 73 -11.92 -4.54 25.60
N ARG A 74 -11.08 -4.83 26.60
CA ARG A 74 -11.34 -5.87 27.61
C ARG A 74 -12.73 -5.58 28.22
N ARG A 75 -13.60 -6.58 28.28
CA ARG A 75 -14.72 -6.62 29.22
C ARG A 75 -14.72 -7.99 29.88
#